data_AF-A0A496ZAA1-F1
#
_entry.id   AF-A0A496ZAA1-F1
#
_cell.length_a   1.000
_cell.length_b   1.000
_cell.length_c   1.000
_cell.angle_alpha   90.00
_cell.angle_beta   90.00
_cell.angle_gamma   90.00
#
_symmetry.space_group_name_H-M   'P 1'
#
loop_
_entity.id
_entity.type
_entity.pdbx_description
1 polymer ?
#
loop_
_entity_poly.entity_id
_entity_poly.type
_entity_poly.pdbx_seq_one_letter_code
_entity_poly.pdbx_strand_id
1 'polypeptide(L)'
;MTSNPQAGLVPTLPLAGLAQPELAALAAELGANLLPLPEVMKRFKVDKAQLKTLLNNGQFRMMVQDFKREWGSPMSAKDRIKLKALLMVEDGLLELHRIFNNMALNPTARLDAFKQMTELSDAKPKKDMLDQGAKFSLTLNLGPHTTKPFEISAEAQGYIEAGELNE
;
A
#
# COMPACT_ATOMS: atom_id res chain seq x y z
N MET A 1 22.33 -47.19 -26.57
CA MET A 1 20.86 -47.19 -26.60
C MET A 1 20.35 -47.35 -25.17
N THR A 2 20.09 -46.26 -24.47
CA THR A 2 19.46 -46.28 -23.14
C THR A 2 18.43 -45.15 -23.12
N SER A 3 17.17 -45.56 -23.22
CA SER A 3 15.97 -44.73 -23.27
C SER A 3 15.69 -44.10 -21.91
N ASN A 4 15.65 -42.77 -21.89
CA ASN A 4 15.15 -41.98 -20.77
C ASN A 4 13.61 -41.91 -20.88
N PRO A 5 12.82 -42.40 -19.91
CA PRO A 5 11.38 -42.24 -19.95
C PRO A 5 11.05 -40.79 -19.62
N GLN A 6 10.64 -40.04 -20.64
CA GLN A 6 10.05 -38.71 -20.43
C GLN A 6 8.87 -38.85 -19.47
N ALA A 7 9.01 -38.23 -18.30
CA ALA A 7 7.92 -37.96 -17.40
C ALA A 7 6.81 -37.28 -18.20
N GLY A 8 5.71 -38.00 -18.38
CA GLY A 8 4.52 -37.46 -19.01
C GLY A 8 4.10 -36.21 -18.24
N LEU A 9 4.26 -35.05 -18.87
CA LEU A 9 3.52 -33.85 -18.53
C LEU A 9 2.05 -34.23 -18.71
N VAL A 10 1.40 -34.61 -17.61
CA VAL A 10 -0.05 -34.81 -17.60
C VAL A 10 -0.63 -33.48 -18.06
N PRO A 11 -1.33 -33.43 -19.21
CA PRO A 11 -1.98 -32.20 -19.61
C PRO A 11 -3.07 -31.95 -18.57
N THR A 12 -2.83 -31.01 -17.66
CA THR A 12 -3.87 -30.51 -16.77
C THR A 12 -4.89 -29.82 -17.66
N LEU A 13 -5.96 -30.57 -17.96
CA LEU A 13 -7.08 -30.05 -18.74
C LEU A 13 -7.56 -28.75 -18.09
N PRO A 14 -7.67 -27.65 -18.85
CA PRO A 14 -8.06 -26.36 -18.29
C PRO A 14 -9.47 -26.48 -17.72
N LEU A 15 -9.58 -26.35 -16.39
CA LEU A 15 -10.86 -26.41 -15.70
C LEU A 15 -11.66 -25.17 -16.10
N ALA A 16 -12.82 -25.37 -16.73
CA ALA A 16 -13.66 -24.30 -17.29
C ALA A 16 -12.97 -23.40 -18.34
N GLY A 17 -11.92 -23.90 -19.02
CA GLY A 17 -11.20 -23.14 -20.05
C GLY A 17 -10.14 -22.16 -19.53
N LEU A 18 -9.91 -22.14 -18.21
CA LEU A 18 -8.85 -21.33 -17.58
C LEU A 18 -7.55 -22.12 -17.47
N ALA A 19 -6.43 -21.44 -17.72
CA ALA A 19 -5.11 -22.02 -17.50
C ALA A 19 -4.81 -22.18 -16.01
N GLN A 20 -3.92 -23.13 -15.66
CA GLN A 20 -3.46 -23.36 -14.28
C GLN A 20 -3.10 -22.07 -13.49
N PRO A 21 -2.32 -21.11 -14.03
CA PRO A 21 -1.99 -19.88 -13.30
C PRO A 21 -3.20 -18.96 -13.10
N GLU A 22 -4.15 -18.94 -14.03
CA GLU A 22 -5.37 -18.13 -13.92
C GLU A 22 -6.31 -18.69 -12.84
N LEU A 23 -6.38 -20.01 -12.71
CA LEU A 23 -7.10 -20.67 -11.61
C LEU A 23 -6.49 -20.33 -10.24
N ALA A 24 -5.16 -20.30 -10.15
CA ALA A 24 -4.47 -19.91 -8.92
C ALA A 24 -4.73 -18.44 -8.56
N ALA A 25 -4.66 -17.54 -9.54
CA ALA A 25 -4.98 -16.13 -9.36
C ALA A 25 -6.44 -15.93 -8.94
N LEU A 26 -7.39 -16.63 -9.57
CA LEU A 26 -8.81 -16.58 -9.18
C LEU A 26 -9.00 -17.10 -7.74
N ALA A 27 -8.34 -18.19 -7.37
CA ALA A 27 -8.43 -18.74 -6.02
C ALA A 27 -7.85 -17.78 -4.97
N ALA A 28 -6.75 -17.10 -5.29
CA ALA A 28 -6.14 -16.09 -4.42
C ALA A 28 -7.08 -14.88 -4.22
N GLU A 29 -7.69 -14.37 -5.28
CA GLU A 29 -8.64 -13.24 -5.23
C GLU A 29 -9.89 -13.59 -4.40
N LEU A 30 -10.42 -14.80 -4.58
CA LEU A 30 -11.56 -15.31 -3.78
C LEU A 30 -11.17 -15.53 -2.32
N GLY A 31 -9.95 -16.01 -2.04
CA GLY A 31 -9.44 -16.22 -0.69
C GLY A 31 -9.16 -14.91 0.05
N ALA A 32 -8.60 -13.93 -0.66
CA ALA A 32 -8.27 -12.61 -0.11
C ALA A 32 -9.51 -11.74 0.13
N ASN A 33 -10.55 -11.92 -0.69
CA ASN A 33 -11.84 -11.22 -0.61
C ASN A 33 -11.66 -9.69 -0.50
N LEU A 34 -10.80 -9.16 -1.36
CA LEU A 34 -10.50 -7.72 -1.46
C LEU A 34 -11.53 -6.97 -2.29
N LEU A 35 -11.98 -7.58 -3.39
CA LEU A 35 -12.98 -7.01 -4.29
C LEU A 35 -14.32 -7.76 -4.17
N PRO A 36 -15.45 -7.10 -4.48
CA PRO A 36 -16.74 -7.77 -4.57
C PRO A 36 -16.70 -8.93 -5.58
N LEU A 37 -17.37 -10.04 -5.24
CA LEU A 37 -17.43 -11.23 -6.10
C LEU A 37 -17.83 -10.92 -7.56
N PRO A 38 -18.80 -10.04 -7.87
CA PRO A 38 -19.14 -9.70 -9.26
C PRO A 38 -17.98 -9.09 -10.05
N GLU A 39 -17.08 -8.34 -9.42
CA GLU A 39 -15.93 -7.72 -10.09
C GLU A 39 -14.82 -8.73 -10.36
N VAL A 40 -14.54 -9.59 -9.38
CA VAL A 40 -13.62 -10.72 -9.55
C VAL A 40 -14.09 -11.59 -10.72
N MET A 41 -15.38 -11.93 -10.75
CA MET A 41 -15.96 -12.72 -11.84
C MET A 41 -15.83 -12.05 -13.22
N LYS A 42 -16.04 -10.72 -13.31
CA LYS A 42 -15.82 -9.96 -14.55
C LYS A 42 -14.36 -10.02 -15.00
N ARG A 43 -13.40 -9.86 -14.07
CA ARG A 43 -11.96 -9.85 -14.35
C ARG A 43 -11.47 -11.18 -14.92
N PHE A 44 -11.96 -12.29 -14.38
CA PHE A 44 -11.60 -13.63 -14.84
C PHE A 44 -12.53 -14.18 -15.93
N LYS A 45 -13.51 -13.38 -16.38
CA LYS A 45 -14.52 -13.76 -17.39
C LYS A 45 -15.26 -15.07 -17.03
N VAL A 46 -15.54 -15.26 -15.74
CA VAL A 46 -16.21 -16.45 -15.20
C VAL A 46 -17.65 -16.13 -14.84
N ASP A 47 -18.59 -16.95 -15.30
CA ASP A 47 -20.00 -16.86 -14.90
C ASP A 47 -20.31 -17.64 -13.61
N LYS A 48 -21.45 -17.36 -12.97
CA LYS A 48 -21.87 -17.98 -11.70
C LYS A 48 -21.96 -19.50 -11.82
N ALA A 49 -22.41 -20.01 -12.97
CA ALA A 49 -22.49 -21.44 -13.22
C ALA A 49 -21.09 -22.08 -13.29
N GLN A 50 -20.16 -21.43 -13.97
CA GLN A 50 -18.76 -21.89 -14.08
C GLN A 50 -18.07 -21.85 -12.70
N LEU A 51 -18.27 -20.78 -11.94
CA LEU A 51 -17.73 -20.68 -10.58
C LEU A 51 -18.25 -21.79 -9.67
N LYS A 52 -19.54 -22.14 -9.75
CA LYS A 52 -20.09 -23.30 -9.01
C LYS A 52 -19.40 -24.60 -9.42
N THR A 53 -19.17 -24.82 -10.70
CA THR A 53 -18.44 -26.00 -11.20
C THR A 53 -17.00 -26.02 -10.68
N LEU A 54 -16.30 -24.88 -10.68
CA LEU A 54 -14.96 -24.75 -10.11
C LEU A 54 -14.96 -25.05 -8.60
N LEU A 55 -15.92 -24.52 -7.84
CA LEU A 55 -16.04 -24.77 -6.40
C LEU A 55 -16.43 -26.21 -6.07
N ASN A 56 -17.04 -26.94 -6.99
CA ASN A 56 -17.30 -28.37 -6.87
C ASN A 56 -16.05 -29.22 -7.10
N ASN A 57 -15.01 -28.67 -7.73
CA ASN A 57 -13.72 -29.34 -7.84
C ASN A 57 -12.96 -29.26 -6.50
N GLY A 58 -12.58 -30.41 -5.96
CA GLY A 58 -11.86 -30.51 -4.69
C GLY A 58 -10.52 -29.76 -4.68
N GLN A 59 -9.75 -29.83 -5.77
CA GLN A 59 -8.44 -29.17 -5.89
C GLN A 59 -8.58 -27.65 -5.86
N PHE A 60 -9.51 -27.09 -6.63
CA PHE A 60 -9.74 -25.64 -6.65
C PHE A 60 -10.29 -25.15 -5.31
N ARG A 61 -11.21 -25.90 -4.68
CA ARG A 61 -11.73 -25.58 -3.35
C ARG A 61 -10.63 -25.56 -2.30
N MET A 62 -9.73 -26.52 -2.30
CA MET A 62 -8.58 -26.55 -1.38
C MET A 62 -7.69 -25.33 -1.58
N MET A 63 -7.40 -24.98 -2.83
CA MET A 63 -6.61 -23.80 -3.17
C MET A 63 -7.22 -22.50 -2.61
N VAL A 64 -8.53 -22.31 -2.77
CA VAL A 64 -9.25 -21.16 -2.19
C VAL A 64 -9.15 -21.16 -0.66
N GLN A 65 -9.26 -22.34 -0.02
CA GLN A 65 -9.16 -22.46 1.43
C GLN A 65 -7.74 -22.17 1.95
N ASP A 66 -6.71 -22.62 1.24
CA ASP A 66 -5.31 -22.36 1.60
C ASP A 66 -5.00 -20.86 1.53
N PHE A 67 -5.40 -20.19 0.44
CA PHE A 67 -5.28 -18.74 0.34
C PHE A 67 -6.08 -18.01 1.40
N LYS A 68 -7.30 -18.46 1.72
CA LYS A 68 -8.10 -17.87 2.80
C LYS A 68 -7.43 -18.03 4.16
N ARG A 69 -6.78 -19.16 4.44
CA ARG A 69 -6.06 -19.43 5.69
C ARG A 69 -4.81 -18.55 5.81
N GLU A 70 -4.01 -18.51 4.76
CA GLU A 70 -2.80 -17.69 4.69
C GLU A 70 -3.15 -16.20 4.82
N TRP A 71 -4.14 -15.76 4.04
CA TRP A 71 -4.64 -14.41 4.10
C TRP A 71 -5.30 -14.09 5.43
N GLY A 72 -5.88 -15.05 6.15
CA GLY A 72 -6.50 -14.85 7.47
C GLY A 72 -5.51 -14.81 8.65
N SER A 73 -4.24 -15.18 8.43
CA SER A 73 -3.22 -15.25 9.48
C SER A 73 -3.01 -13.89 10.19
N PRO A 74 -2.67 -13.85 11.50
CA PRO A 74 -2.32 -12.61 12.19
C PRO A 74 -1.16 -11.86 11.54
N MET A 75 -0.20 -12.58 10.94
CA MET A 75 0.96 -12.01 10.26
C MET A 75 0.56 -11.11 9.08
N SER A 76 -0.53 -11.42 8.39
CA SER A 76 -1.03 -10.65 7.25
C SER A 76 -2.04 -9.56 7.63
N ALA A 77 -2.41 -9.42 8.90
CA ALA A 77 -3.46 -8.48 9.31
C ALA A 77 -3.13 -7.01 9.00
N LYS A 78 -1.88 -6.60 9.20
CA LYS A 78 -1.42 -5.25 8.89
C LYS A 78 -1.49 -4.97 7.38
N ASP A 79 -1.05 -5.93 6.57
CA ASP A 79 -1.08 -5.80 5.11
C ASP A 79 -2.51 -5.81 4.57
N ARG A 80 -3.41 -6.62 5.17
CA ARG A 80 -4.85 -6.59 4.87
C ARG A 80 -5.45 -5.22 5.13
N ILE A 81 -5.16 -4.61 6.28
CA ILE A 81 -5.66 -3.29 6.64
C ILE A 81 -5.13 -2.26 5.64
N LYS A 82 -3.83 -2.32 5.32
CA LYS A 82 -3.21 -1.40 4.36
C LYS A 82 -3.85 -1.50 2.98
N LEU A 83 -4.01 -2.71 2.43
CA LEU A 83 -4.64 -2.92 1.12
C LEU A 83 -6.11 -2.48 1.11
N LYS A 84 -6.87 -2.80 2.15
CA LYS A 84 -8.27 -2.33 2.26
C LYS A 84 -8.36 -0.81 2.37
N ALA A 85 -7.45 -0.19 3.13
CA ALA A 85 -7.39 1.27 3.22
C ALA A 85 -7.06 1.89 1.86
N LEU A 86 -6.12 1.32 1.10
CA LEU A 86 -5.80 1.78 -0.25
C LEU A 86 -7.00 1.68 -1.20
N LEU A 87 -7.73 0.56 -1.17
CA LEU A 87 -8.97 0.40 -1.95
C LEU A 87 -10.03 1.43 -1.56
N MET A 88 -10.24 1.65 -0.25
CA MET A 88 -11.17 2.67 0.23
C MET A 88 -10.78 4.09 -0.19
N VAL A 89 -9.48 4.40 -0.23
CA VAL A 89 -8.98 5.68 -0.71
C VAL A 89 -9.26 5.83 -2.20
N GLU A 90 -9.01 4.79 -3.01
CA GLU A 90 -9.30 4.77 -4.45
C GLU A 90 -10.79 5.03 -4.73
N ASP A 91 -11.69 4.31 -4.04
CA ASP A 91 -13.14 4.52 -4.13
C ASP A 91 -13.54 5.94 -3.71
N GLY A 92 -12.85 6.50 -2.71
CA GLY A 92 -13.09 7.85 -2.18
C GLY A 92 -12.59 8.99 -3.06
N LEU A 93 -11.69 8.74 -4.03
CA LEU A 93 -11.09 9.79 -4.87
C LEU A 93 -12.16 10.58 -5.64
N LEU A 94 -13.17 9.90 -6.17
CA LEU A 94 -14.23 10.53 -6.95
C LEU A 94 -15.07 11.47 -6.08
N GLU A 95 -15.32 11.11 -4.82
CA GLU A 95 -16.05 11.98 -3.89
C GLU A 95 -15.20 13.14 -3.39
N LEU A 96 -13.91 12.95 -3.15
CA LEU A 96 -13.01 14.07 -2.86
C LEU A 96 -13.00 15.09 -4.01
N HIS A 97 -12.99 14.62 -5.26
CA HIS A 97 -13.11 15.47 -6.43
C HIS A 97 -14.47 16.19 -6.49
N ARG A 98 -15.57 15.51 -6.11
CA ARG A 98 -16.90 16.12 -6.04
C ARG A 98 -16.99 17.22 -4.98
N ILE A 99 -16.41 16.98 -3.80
CA ILE A 99 -16.35 17.95 -2.71
C ILE A 99 -15.57 19.19 -3.15
N PHE A 100 -14.35 19.00 -3.68
CA PHE A 100 -13.49 20.09 -4.15
C PHE A 100 -14.20 21.03 -5.14
N ASN A 101 -14.96 20.48 -6.10
CA ASN A 101 -15.65 21.26 -7.13
C ASN A 101 -17.01 21.83 -6.70
N ASN A 102 -17.55 21.45 -5.52
CA ASN A 102 -18.88 21.89 -5.11
C ASN A 102 -18.84 23.26 -4.41
N MET A 103 -19.11 24.32 -5.17
CA MET A 103 -19.11 25.72 -4.68
C MET A 103 -20.11 26.00 -3.55
N ALA A 104 -21.14 25.15 -3.36
CA ALA A 104 -22.11 25.30 -2.28
C ALA A 104 -21.59 24.82 -0.91
N LEU A 105 -20.48 24.07 -0.88
CA LEU A 105 -19.86 23.61 0.36
C LEU A 105 -18.96 24.69 0.99
N ASN A 106 -18.82 24.62 2.31
CA ASN A 106 -17.91 25.47 3.08
C ASN A 106 -16.51 25.48 2.43
N PRO A 107 -15.92 26.66 2.15
CA PRO A 107 -14.58 26.79 1.59
C PRO A 107 -13.50 25.96 2.32
N THR A 108 -13.60 25.81 3.65
CA THR A 108 -12.66 24.99 4.44
C THR A 108 -12.69 23.52 4.03
N ALA A 109 -13.89 22.95 3.85
CA ALA A 109 -14.04 21.55 3.45
C ALA A 109 -13.48 21.29 2.04
N ARG A 110 -13.61 22.27 1.14
CA ARG A 110 -13.03 22.21 -0.21
C ARG A 110 -11.51 22.27 -0.21
N LEU A 111 -10.95 23.16 0.60
CA LEU A 111 -9.51 23.29 0.77
C LEU A 111 -8.91 22.02 1.39
N ASP A 112 -9.59 21.40 2.36
CA ASP A 112 -9.10 20.17 2.97
C ASP A 112 -9.17 18.97 2.00
N ALA A 113 -10.25 18.85 1.20
CA ALA A 113 -10.31 17.85 0.13
C ALA A 113 -9.19 18.05 -0.91
N PHE A 114 -8.88 19.30 -1.28
CA PHE A 114 -7.79 19.62 -2.19
C PHE A 114 -6.41 19.27 -1.60
N LYS A 115 -6.16 19.57 -0.32
CA LYS A 115 -4.92 19.20 0.39
C LYS A 115 -4.74 17.68 0.42
N GLN A 116 -5.79 16.94 0.77
CA GLN A 116 -5.75 15.47 0.80
C GLN A 116 -5.44 14.90 -0.59
N MET A 117 -6.06 15.45 -1.64
CA MET A 117 -5.78 15.02 -3.02
C MET A 117 -4.34 15.34 -3.46
N THR A 118 -3.77 16.46 -2.99
CA THR A 118 -2.37 16.83 -3.25
C THR A 118 -1.39 15.94 -2.49
N GLU A 119 -1.74 15.48 -1.29
CA GLU A 119 -0.95 14.50 -0.53
C GLU A 119 -0.95 13.13 -1.19
N LEU A 120 -2.10 12.71 -1.76
CA LEU A 120 -2.23 11.43 -2.45
C LEU A 120 -1.52 11.39 -3.81
N SER A 121 -1.38 12.53 -4.48
CA SER A 121 -0.77 12.61 -5.82
C SER A 121 0.77 12.72 -5.80
N ASP A 122 1.40 12.70 -4.62
CA ASP A 122 2.81 13.03 -4.44
C ASP A 122 3.21 14.39 -5.07
N ALA A 123 2.24 15.26 -5.36
CA ALA A 123 2.46 16.56 -6.00
C ALA A 123 2.98 17.62 -5.01
N LYS A 124 2.98 17.32 -3.70
CA LYS A 124 3.75 18.12 -2.75
C LYS A 124 5.23 17.89 -3.03
N PRO A 125 6.05 18.95 -3.21
CA PRO A 125 7.48 18.77 -3.11
C PRO A 125 7.74 18.09 -1.77
N LYS A 126 8.35 16.89 -1.81
CA LYS A 126 8.86 16.25 -0.60
C LYS A 126 9.69 17.35 0.07
N LYS A 127 9.32 17.68 1.30
CA LYS A 127 10.12 18.58 2.13
C LYS A 127 11.38 17.77 2.43
N ASP A 128 12.29 17.70 1.46
CA ASP A 128 13.63 17.17 1.60
C ASP A 128 14.29 18.04 2.66
N MET A 129 14.16 17.63 3.92
CA MET A 129 14.98 17.99 5.08
C MET A 129 15.48 19.45 5.19
N LEU A 130 14.81 20.43 4.62
CA LEU A 130 15.15 21.84 4.73
C LEU A 130 14.23 22.49 5.76
N ASP A 131 14.29 21.96 6.99
CA ASP A 131 13.81 22.65 8.19
C ASP A 131 14.42 22.05 9.47
N GLN A 132 15.65 21.58 9.39
CA GLN A 132 16.53 21.58 10.55
C GLN A 132 17.51 22.71 10.31
N GLY A 133 17.32 23.83 11.03
CA GLY A 133 18.38 24.81 11.20
C GLY A 133 19.68 24.04 11.49
N ALA A 134 20.71 24.33 10.70
CA ALA A 134 21.91 23.52 10.61
C ALA A 134 22.55 23.30 12.00
N LYS A 135 22.16 22.21 12.67
CA LYS A 135 22.84 21.74 13.87
C LYS A 135 24.10 21.04 13.40
N PHE A 136 25.21 21.76 13.49
CA PHE A 136 26.54 21.19 13.31
C PHE A 136 26.79 20.21 14.48
N SER A 137 26.69 18.91 14.21
CA SER A 137 26.99 17.85 15.18
C SER A 137 28.41 17.34 14.95
N LEU A 138 29.33 17.68 15.87
CA LEU A 138 30.70 17.17 15.86
C LEU A 138 30.84 16.02 16.86
N THR A 139 30.96 14.79 16.37
CA THR A 139 31.20 13.60 17.20
C THR A 139 32.70 13.28 17.24
N LEU A 140 33.39 13.65 18.32
CA LEU A 140 34.78 13.23 18.55
C LEU A 140 34.83 11.94 19.36
N ASN A 141 35.40 10.88 18.78
CA ASN A 141 35.71 9.65 19.49
C ASN A 141 37.17 9.68 19.99
N LEU A 142 37.35 9.82 21.30
CA LEU A 142 38.65 9.91 21.96
C LEU A 142 38.99 8.59 22.68
N GLY A 143 39.17 7.51 21.93
CA GLY A 143 39.74 6.26 22.44
C GLY A 143 39.01 5.59 23.63
N PRO A 144 39.61 4.56 24.25
CA PRO A 144 38.88 3.60 25.09
C PRO A 144 38.74 4.00 26.58
N HIS A 145 38.82 5.28 26.94
CA HIS A 145 38.56 5.73 28.31
C HIS A 145 37.26 6.53 28.39
N THR A 146 36.32 5.97 29.15
CA THR A 146 34.95 6.45 29.38
C THR A 146 34.88 7.92 29.77
N THR A 147 33.92 8.65 29.21
CA THR A 147 32.73 9.13 29.94
C THR A 147 31.76 9.76 28.93
N LYS A 148 30.46 9.72 29.26
CA LYS A 148 29.29 10.01 28.42
C LYS A 148 29.49 11.13 27.35
N PRO A 149 28.88 10.99 26.14
CA PRO A 149 28.94 12.03 25.13
C PRO A 149 28.44 13.35 25.71
N PHE A 150 29.25 14.41 25.63
CA PHE A 150 28.82 15.75 25.98
C PHE A 150 28.39 16.46 24.69
N GLU A 151 27.17 17.01 24.72
CA GLU A 151 26.57 17.72 23.59
C GLU A 151 26.88 19.22 23.76
N ILE A 152 27.74 19.77 22.92
CA ILE A 152 27.93 21.23 22.86
C ILE A 152 26.90 21.78 21.88
N SER A 153 25.87 22.44 22.41
CA SER A 153 25.00 23.30 21.61
C SER A 153 25.54 24.72 21.70
N ALA A 154 26.10 25.23 20.60
CA ALA A 154 26.36 26.65 20.47
C ALA A 154 25.04 27.34 20.11
N GLU A 155 24.40 27.98 21.09
CA GLU A 155 23.34 28.95 20.79
C GLU A 155 24.04 30.17 20.17
N ALA A 156 23.93 30.30 18.85
CA ALA A 156 24.27 31.56 18.19
C ALA A 156 23.24 32.60 18.66
N GLN A 157 23.57 33.35 19.72
CA GLN A 157 22.91 34.60 20.04
C GLN A 157 23.14 35.55 18.85
N GLY A 158 22.17 35.57 17.94
CA GLY A 158 22.10 36.59 16.91
C GLY A 158 21.88 37.93 17.59
N TYR A 159 22.90 38.76 17.61
CA TYR A 159 22.70 40.19 17.79
C TYR A 159 21.98 40.70 16.54
N ILE A 160 20.68 40.92 16.68
CA ILE A 160 19.92 41.82 15.82
C ILE A 160 19.62 43.05 16.68
N GLU A 161 20.46 44.06 16.61
CA GLU A 161 20.02 45.43 16.91
C GLU A 161 20.13 46.22 15.61
N ALA A 162 19.04 46.22 14.86
CA ALA A 162 18.74 47.28 13.92
C ALA A 162 17.76 48.23 14.63
N GLY A 163 18.28 49.38 15.04
CA GLY A 163 17.60 50.68 15.17
C GLY A 163 16.24 50.77 15.87
N GLU A 164 16.22 51.52 16.97
CA GLU A 164 15.12 52.46 17.23
C GLU A 164 15.65 53.90 17.27
N LEU A 165 14.89 54.78 16.62
CA LEU A 165 15.01 56.23 16.56
C LEU A 165 14.74 56.90 17.92
N ASN A 166 15.13 58.18 18.02
CA ASN A 166 14.85 59.25 19.01
C ASN A 166 16.17 59.70 19.68
N GLU A 167 16.68 60.93 19.54
CA GLU A 167 16.14 62.26 19.20
C GLU A 167 17.06 63.03 18.23
#